data_AF-A0A7C8IQ53-F1
#
_entry.id   AF-A0A7C8IQ53-F1
#
_cell.length_a   1.000
_cell.length_b   1.000
_cell.length_c   1.000
_cell.angle_alpha   90.00
_cell.angle_beta   90.00
_cell.angle_gamma   90.00
#
_symmetry.space_group_name_H-M   'P 1'
#
loop_
_entity.id
_entity.type
_entity.pdbx_description
1 polymer ?
#
loop_
_entity_poly.entity_id
_entity_poly.type
_entity_poly.pdbx_seq_one_letter_code
_entity_poly.pdbx_strand_id
1 'polypeptide(L)'
;MASIANKPLPPGASTELSEVAKWVHTSDARFAVMGNAKFCTNHEKLLSKTAKLLDIFLPELPKAPLERAVIVICFDEPTPVPIDAGWVAYFMPVQEVQGVTIDDHTLYSNHYVQLDHNVTVSGKFYGLAFLFRFEPRNRLERMSNFLKRALKKG
;
A
#
# COMPACT_ATOMS: atom_id res chain seq x y z
N MET A 1 7.95 18.31 -3.25
CA MET A 1 6.91 17.24 -3.24
C MET A 1 7.58 15.98 -3.75
N ALA A 2 7.47 14.86 -3.04
CA ALA A 2 7.91 13.58 -3.57
C ALA A 2 7.03 13.27 -4.80
N SER A 3 7.65 12.98 -5.95
CA SER A 3 6.91 12.72 -7.18
C SER A 3 6.26 11.33 -7.08
N ILE A 4 4.93 11.26 -7.11
CA ILE A 4 4.22 9.99 -7.27
C ILE A 4 4.51 9.48 -8.68
N ALA A 5 5.15 8.31 -8.79
CA ALA A 5 5.54 7.72 -10.07
C ALA A 5 4.74 6.44 -10.32
N ASN A 6 3.99 6.42 -11.43
CA ASN A 6 3.36 5.21 -11.95
C ASN A 6 4.45 4.27 -12.46
N LYS A 7 4.58 3.10 -11.85
CA LYS A 7 5.46 2.03 -12.31
C LYS A 7 4.63 0.89 -12.89
N PRO A 8 5.01 0.32 -14.04
CA PRO A 8 4.28 -0.81 -14.62
C PRO A 8 4.34 -2.01 -13.66
N LEU A 9 3.26 -2.79 -13.62
CA LEU A 9 3.24 -4.03 -12.84
C LEU A 9 4.34 -4.99 -13.32
N PRO A 10 5.03 -5.72 -12.42
CA PRO A 10 6.01 -6.71 -12.81
C PRO A 10 5.40 -7.84 -13.67
N PRO A 11 6.20 -8.57 -14.47
CA PRO A 11 5.71 -9.68 -15.26
C PRO A 11 4.94 -10.71 -14.42
N GLY A 12 3.74 -11.10 -14.88
CA GLY A 12 2.86 -12.05 -14.19
C GLY A 12 1.97 -11.43 -13.11
N ALA A 13 2.27 -10.22 -12.61
CA ALA A 13 1.49 -9.59 -11.55
C ALA A 13 0.04 -9.29 -11.99
N SER A 14 -0.19 -8.91 -13.25
CA SER A 14 -1.55 -8.62 -13.76
C SER A 14 -2.49 -9.83 -13.67
N THR A 15 -1.97 -11.04 -13.92
CA THR A 15 -2.77 -12.27 -13.83
C THR A 15 -3.18 -12.53 -12.38
N GLU A 16 -2.22 -12.45 -11.46
CA GLU A 16 -2.47 -12.66 -10.02
C GLU A 16 -3.40 -11.56 -9.45
N LEU A 17 -3.23 -10.31 -9.88
CA LEU A 17 -4.09 -9.20 -9.48
C LEU A 17 -5.55 -9.40 -9.96
N SER A 18 -5.74 -10.01 -11.14
CA SER A 18 -7.08 -10.38 -11.61
C SER A 18 -7.74 -11.47 -10.75
N GLU A 19 -6.97 -12.40 -10.19
CA GLU A 19 -7.51 -13.38 -9.23
C GLU A 19 -7.95 -12.72 -7.92
N VAL A 20 -7.16 -11.75 -7.43
CA VAL A 20 -7.53 -10.93 -6.27
C VAL A 20 -8.81 -10.15 -6.59
N ALA A 21 -8.92 -9.55 -7.79
CA ALA A 21 -10.11 -8.83 -8.23
C ALA A 21 -11.37 -9.70 -8.21
N LYS A 22 -11.30 -10.94 -8.71
CA LYS A 22 -12.44 -11.87 -8.63
C LYS A 22 -12.82 -12.19 -7.18
N TRP A 23 -11.83 -12.34 -6.31
CA TRP A 23 -12.06 -12.72 -4.93
C TRP A 23 -12.68 -11.59 -4.09
N VAL A 24 -12.28 -10.33 -4.29
CA VAL A 24 -12.79 -9.19 -3.48
C VAL A 24 -14.30 -8.97 -3.62
N HIS A 25 -14.93 -9.47 -4.69
CA HIS A 25 -16.39 -9.45 -4.89
C HIS A 25 -17.13 -10.61 -4.25
N THR A 26 -16.43 -11.60 -3.72
CA THR A 26 -17.06 -12.73 -3.03
C THR A 26 -17.38 -12.36 -1.58
N SER A 27 -18.38 -13.04 -1.01
CA SER A 27 -18.72 -12.92 0.42
C SER A 27 -17.57 -13.32 1.36
N ASP A 28 -16.56 -14.03 0.85
CA ASP A 28 -15.38 -14.46 1.59
C ASP A 28 -14.42 -13.30 1.91
N ALA A 29 -14.40 -12.23 1.09
CA ALA A 29 -13.48 -11.11 1.28
C ALA A 29 -13.76 -10.30 2.56
N ARG A 30 -15.04 -10.13 2.92
CA ARG A 30 -15.55 -9.41 4.11
C ARG A 30 -14.95 -8.00 4.32
N PHE A 31 -15.79 -6.97 4.25
CA PHE A 31 -15.36 -5.60 4.42
C PHE A 31 -16.03 -4.93 5.63
N ALA A 32 -15.26 -4.18 6.41
CA ALA A 32 -15.75 -3.33 7.48
C ALA A 32 -15.51 -1.85 7.15
N VAL A 33 -16.49 -1.00 7.44
CA VAL A 33 -16.39 0.44 7.23
C VAL A 33 -15.49 1.05 8.32
N MET A 34 -14.50 1.85 7.93
CA MET A 34 -13.66 2.64 8.83
C MET A 34 -13.45 4.02 8.23
N GLY A 35 -14.13 5.03 8.79
CA GLY A 35 -14.18 6.37 8.18
C GLY A 35 -14.83 6.32 6.79
N ASN A 36 -14.14 6.87 5.79
CA ASN A 36 -14.65 7.01 4.42
C ASN A 36 -14.30 5.82 3.49
N ALA A 37 -13.69 4.76 4.02
CA ALA A 37 -13.32 3.58 3.24
C ALA A 37 -13.72 2.28 3.95
N LYS A 38 -13.69 1.18 3.19
CA LYS A 38 -13.97 -0.16 3.73
C LYS A 38 -12.73 -1.03 3.64
N PHE A 39 -12.36 -1.68 4.72
CA PHE A 39 -11.15 -2.51 4.81
C PHE A 39 -11.52 -3.98 4.83
N CYS A 40 -10.76 -4.79 4.09
CA CYS A 40 -10.87 -6.24 4.14
C CYS A 40 -10.47 -6.74 5.53
N THR A 41 -11.36 -7.50 6.17
CA THR A 41 -11.16 -8.05 7.52
C THR A 41 -10.75 -9.52 7.52
N ASN A 42 -10.91 -10.22 6.40
CA ASN A 42 -10.45 -11.60 6.24
C ASN A 42 -8.95 -11.66 5.88
N HIS A 43 -8.11 -11.31 6.86
CA HIS A 43 -6.66 -11.19 6.66
C HIS A 43 -5.98 -12.49 6.24
N GLU A 44 -6.40 -13.63 6.80
CA GLU A 44 -5.83 -14.94 6.46
C GLU A 44 -6.03 -15.27 4.99
N LYS A 45 -7.26 -15.10 4.50
CA LYS A 45 -7.59 -15.35 3.10
C LYS A 45 -6.95 -14.33 2.18
N LEU A 46 -6.90 -13.06 2.59
CA LEU A 46 -6.21 -12.01 1.85
C LEU A 46 -4.75 -12.41 1.60
N LEU A 47 -4.02 -12.79 2.66
CA LEU A 47 -2.63 -13.23 2.55
C LEU A 47 -2.48 -14.42 1.59
N SER A 48 -3.37 -15.41 1.69
CA SER A 48 -3.38 -16.56 0.77
C SER A 48 -3.60 -16.15 -0.68
N LYS A 49 -4.53 -15.22 -0.94
CA LYS A 49 -4.86 -14.73 -2.29
C LYS A 49 -3.80 -13.83 -2.89
N THR A 50 -3.02 -13.14 -2.06
CA THR A 50 -1.95 -12.26 -2.52
C THR A 50 -0.57 -12.89 -2.44
N ALA A 51 -0.42 -14.14 -1.99
CA ALA A 51 0.88 -14.77 -1.74
C ALA A 51 1.80 -14.75 -2.97
N LYS A 52 1.31 -15.23 -4.11
CA LYS A 52 2.06 -15.23 -5.37
C LYS A 52 2.37 -13.83 -5.86
N LEU A 53 1.40 -12.92 -5.79
CA LEU A 53 1.60 -11.52 -6.16
C LEU A 53 2.67 -10.86 -5.29
N LEU A 54 2.69 -11.17 -3.99
CA LEU A 54 3.72 -10.71 -3.07
C LEU A 54 5.10 -11.27 -3.44
N ASP A 55 5.18 -12.56 -3.78
CA ASP A 55 6.44 -13.20 -4.22
C ASP A 55 7.00 -12.57 -5.50
N ILE A 56 6.13 -12.08 -6.40
CA ILE A 56 6.53 -11.32 -7.59
C ILE A 56 7.10 -9.94 -7.22
N PHE A 57 6.57 -9.29 -6.18
CA PHE A 57 7.01 -7.95 -5.76
C PHE A 57 8.25 -7.95 -4.87
N LEU A 58 8.50 -9.00 -4.09
CA LEU A 58 9.63 -9.04 -3.15
C LEU A 58 11.00 -8.82 -3.82
N PRO A 59 11.31 -9.37 -5.01
CA PRO A 59 12.56 -9.11 -5.73
C PRO A 59 12.72 -7.67 -6.24
N GLU A 60 11.62 -6.94 -6.44
CA GLU A 60 11.63 -5.54 -6.90
C GLU A 60 11.95 -4.55 -5.77
N LEU A 61 11.95 -5.03 -4.52
CA LEU A 61 12.23 -4.18 -3.37
C LEU A 61 13.73 -3.84 -3.31
N PRO A 62 14.09 -2.61 -2.91
CA PRO A 62 15.49 -2.18 -2.85
C PRO A 62 16.32 -2.97 -1.81
N LYS A 63 15.64 -3.63 -0.86
CA LYS A 63 16.22 -4.47 0.18
C LYS A 63 15.13 -5.32 0.83
N ALA A 64 15.53 -6.32 1.61
CA ALA A 64 14.60 -7.13 2.40
C ALA A 64 13.85 -6.26 3.44
N PRO A 65 12.51 -6.35 3.52
CA PRO A 65 11.74 -5.64 4.53
C PRO A 65 11.87 -6.30 5.91
N LEU A 66 11.79 -5.50 6.96
CA LEU A 66 11.76 -5.96 8.36
C LEU A 66 10.37 -6.44 8.78
N GLU A 67 9.33 -5.75 8.29
CA GLU A 67 7.93 -6.08 8.52
C GLU A 67 7.17 -5.97 7.19
N ARG A 68 6.13 -6.79 7.03
CA ARG A 68 5.24 -6.74 5.87
C ARG A 68 3.79 -6.87 6.31
N ALA A 69 2.92 -6.14 5.63
CA ALA A 69 1.48 -6.30 5.77
C ALA A 69 0.81 -6.16 4.41
N VAL A 70 -0.37 -6.76 4.27
CA VAL A 70 -1.18 -6.69 3.06
C VAL A 70 -2.56 -6.19 3.45
N ILE A 71 -3.03 -5.17 2.74
CA ILE A 71 -4.36 -4.60 2.96
C ILE A 71 -5.09 -4.44 1.64
N VAL A 72 -6.40 -4.71 1.66
CA VAL A 72 -7.30 -4.35 0.57
C VAL A 72 -8.31 -3.36 1.10
N ILE A 73 -8.48 -2.28 0.35
CA ILE A 73 -9.35 -1.16 0.69
C ILE A 73 -10.33 -0.96 -0.47
N CYS A 74 -11.61 -0.85 -0.15
CA CYS A 74 -12.64 -0.40 -1.07
C CYS A 74 -12.86 1.10 -0.83
N PHE A 75 -12.59 1.89 -1.88
CA PHE A 75 -12.79 3.32 -1.89
C PHE A 75 -14.08 3.62 -2.64
N ASP A 76 -14.97 4.35 -1.98
CA ASP A 76 -16.20 4.89 -2.58
C ASP A 76 -16.22 6.43 -2.52
N GLU A 77 -15.34 7.03 -1.70
CA GLU A 77 -15.22 8.46 -1.45
C GLU A 77 -13.74 8.84 -1.27
N PRO A 78 -13.38 10.12 -1.48
CA PRO A 78 -12.04 10.62 -1.17
C PRO A 78 -11.63 10.27 0.27
N THR A 79 -10.53 9.52 0.38
CA THR A 79 -10.07 8.96 1.64
C THR A 79 -8.62 9.30 1.89
N PRO A 80 -8.27 9.91 3.03
CA PRO A 80 -6.88 10.08 3.44
C PRO A 80 -6.29 8.72 3.83
N VAL A 81 -5.16 8.38 3.23
CA VAL A 81 -4.38 7.17 3.53
C VAL A 81 -3.12 7.59 4.28
N PRO A 82 -3.08 7.40 5.61
CA PRO A 82 -1.89 7.70 6.40
C PRO A 82 -0.80 6.66 6.16
N ILE A 83 0.42 7.10 5.87
CA ILE A 83 1.61 6.24 5.77
C ILE A 83 2.57 6.64 6.88
N ASP A 84 2.68 5.77 7.88
CA ASP A 84 3.55 5.98 9.03
C ASP A 84 5.03 6.07 8.63
N ALA A 85 5.80 6.89 9.34
CA ALA A 85 7.22 7.04 9.10
C ALA A 85 7.98 5.69 9.14
N GLY A 86 8.74 5.42 8.08
CA GLY A 86 9.50 4.18 7.90
C GLY A 86 8.73 3.03 7.25
N TRP A 87 7.44 3.23 6.99
CA TRP A 87 6.65 2.37 6.10
C TRP A 87 6.65 2.93 4.67
N VAL A 88 6.56 2.00 3.73
CA VAL A 88 6.33 2.29 2.31
C VAL A 88 5.17 1.41 1.86
N ALA A 89 4.19 2.01 1.20
CA ALA A 89 3.08 1.30 0.58
C ALA A 89 3.30 1.18 -0.93
N TYR A 90 3.20 -0.03 -1.45
CA TYR A 90 3.11 -0.28 -2.88
C TYR A 90 1.64 -0.49 -3.20
N PHE A 91 1.02 0.57 -3.72
CA PHE A 91 -0.41 0.64 -3.92
C PHE A 91 -0.76 0.37 -5.39
N MET A 92 -1.73 -0.50 -5.61
CA MET A 92 -2.17 -0.90 -6.95
C MET A 92 -3.70 -0.99 -7.01
N PRO A 93 -4.32 -0.53 -8.10
CA PRO A 93 -5.75 -0.69 -8.31
C PRO A 93 -6.05 -2.15 -8.68
N VAL A 94 -6.83 -2.84 -7.85
CA VAL A 94 -7.25 -4.22 -8.11
C VAL A 94 -8.36 -4.25 -9.14
N GLN A 95 -9.32 -3.34 -8.98
CA GLN A 95 -10.43 -3.20 -9.91
C GLN A 95 -11.00 -1.79 -9.85
N GLU A 96 -10.85 -1.07 -10.94
CA GLU A 96 -11.42 0.25 -11.14
C GLU A 96 -12.88 0.16 -11.56
N VAL A 97 -13.74 0.91 -10.87
CA VAL A 97 -15.14 1.14 -11.26
C VAL A 97 -15.27 2.54 -11.87
N GLN A 98 -14.58 3.52 -11.28
CA GLN A 98 -14.56 4.90 -11.73
C GLN A 98 -13.25 5.59 -11.33
N GLY A 99 -12.58 6.18 -12.32
CA GLY A 99 -11.42 7.09 -12.24
C GLY A 99 -10.64 7.07 -10.93
N VAL A 100 -9.46 6.45 -10.92
CA VAL A 100 -8.59 6.41 -9.73
C VAL A 100 -7.56 7.54 -9.75
N THR A 101 -7.53 8.34 -8.68
CA THR A 101 -6.47 9.32 -8.45
C THR A 101 -5.87 9.21 -7.06
N ILE A 102 -4.59 9.55 -6.95
CA ILE A 102 -3.86 9.68 -5.70
C ILE A 102 -3.28 11.08 -5.67
N ASP A 103 -3.75 11.88 -4.71
CA ASP A 103 -3.72 13.34 -4.74
C ASP A 103 -4.24 13.82 -6.10
N ASP A 104 -3.35 14.29 -6.97
CA ASP A 104 -3.66 14.79 -8.31
C ASP A 104 -3.17 13.87 -9.46
N HIS A 105 -2.70 12.65 -9.15
CA HIS A 105 -2.13 11.74 -10.14
C HIS A 105 -3.10 10.62 -10.50
N THR A 106 -3.40 10.47 -11.79
CA THR A 106 -4.17 9.32 -12.28
C THR A 106 -3.36 8.04 -12.14
N LEU A 107 -3.99 7.00 -11.58
CA LEU A 107 -3.41 5.67 -11.45
C LEU A 107 -3.99 4.76 -12.54
N TYR A 108 -3.11 4.06 -13.27
CA TYR A 108 -3.52 3.14 -14.32
C TYR A 108 -3.70 1.72 -13.78
N SER A 109 -4.67 0.98 -14.32
CA SER A 109 -5.04 -0.38 -13.91
C SER A 109 -3.90 -1.41 -14.00
N ASN A 110 -2.90 -1.16 -14.84
CA ASN A 110 -1.72 -2.01 -15.04
C ASN A 110 -0.44 -1.43 -14.40
N HIS A 111 -0.59 -0.48 -13.48
CA HIS A 111 0.52 0.16 -12.77
C HIS A 111 0.34 0.05 -11.25
N TYR A 112 1.42 0.26 -10.53
CA TYR A 112 1.43 0.51 -9.10
C TYR A 112 2.16 1.82 -8.82
N VAL A 113 1.92 2.38 -7.64
CA VAL A 113 2.66 3.54 -7.12
C VAL A 113 3.29 3.18 -5.80
N GLN A 114 4.43 3.80 -5.53
CA GLN A 114 5.10 3.73 -4.24
C GLN A 114 4.74 4.98 -3.44
N LEU A 115 4.22 4.80 -2.23
CA LEU A 115 3.81 5.85 -1.32
C LEU A 115 4.63 5.74 -0.04
N ASP A 116 5.23 6.86 0.38
CA ASP A 116 6.06 6.97 1.59
C ASP A 116 5.63 8.14 2.48
N HIS A 117 4.47 8.73 2.18
CA HIS A 117 3.86 9.85 2.88
C HIS A 117 2.34 9.74 2.82
N ASN A 118 1.66 10.56 3.62
CA ASN A 118 0.20 10.64 3.62
C ASN A 118 -0.30 11.17 2.27
N VAL A 119 -1.27 10.48 1.70
CA VAL A 119 -1.90 10.86 0.43
C VAL A 119 -3.42 10.80 0.54
N THR A 120 -4.13 11.44 -0.38
CA THR A 120 -5.57 11.31 -0.53
C THR A 120 -5.88 10.46 -1.75
N VAL A 121 -6.58 9.35 -1.55
CA VAL A 121 -7.01 8.47 -2.63
C VAL A 121 -8.45 8.79 -2.98
N SER A 122 -8.74 9.02 -4.26
CA SER A 122 -10.08 9.31 -4.77
C SER A 122 -10.45 8.38 -5.92
N GLY A 123 -11.75 8.19 -6.11
CA GLY A 123 -12.31 7.28 -7.11
C GLY A 123 -13.20 6.22 -6.49
N LYS A 124 -13.77 5.36 -7.33
CA LYS A 124 -14.55 4.20 -6.91
C LYS A 124 -13.86 2.93 -7.37
N PHE A 125 -13.22 2.21 -6.45
CA PHE A 125 -12.41 1.05 -6.81
C PHE A 125 -11.98 0.23 -5.59
N TYR A 126 -11.43 -0.95 -5.84
CA TYR A 126 -10.68 -1.72 -4.85
C TYR A 126 -9.18 -1.48 -5.03
N GLY A 127 -8.51 -1.01 -3.99
CA GLY A 127 -7.05 -0.86 -3.93
C GLY A 127 -6.42 -1.97 -3.09
N LEU A 128 -5.29 -2.49 -3.55
CA LEU A 128 -4.41 -3.38 -2.79
C LEU A 128 -3.15 -2.61 -2.42
N ALA A 129 -2.74 -2.69 -1.17
CA ALA A 129 -1.46 -2.14 -0.73
C ALA A 129 -0.60 -3.21 -0.07
N PHE A 130 0.63 -3.34 -0.57
CA PHE A 130 1.69 -4.02 0.16
C PHE A 130 2.44 -3.01 0.99
N LEU A 131 2.33 -3.16 2.30
CA LEU A 131 3.02 -2.32 3.27
C LEU A 131 4.33 -3.01 3.66
N PHE A 132 5.44 -2.31 3.47
CA PHE A 132 6.76 -2.77 3.86
C PHE A 132 7.41 -1.78 4.79
N ARG A 133 8.00 -2.31 5.87
CA ARG A 133 8.83 -1.53 6.77
C ARG A 133 10.29 -1.80 6.49
N PHE A 134 11.05 -0.76 6.19
CA PHE A 134 12.46 -0.87 5.84
C PHE A 134 13.42 -0.38 6.93
N GLU A 135 12.87 0.30 7.94
CA GLU A 135 13.63 0.85 9.06
C GLU A 135 13.02 0.42 10.40
N PRO A 136 13.85 0.08 11.42
CA PRO A 136 13.34 -0.26 12.74
C PRO A 136 12.58 0.92 13.36
N ARG A 137 11.50 0.67 14.12
CA ARG A 137 10.75 1.69 14.89
C ARG A 137 11.65 2.70 15.60
N ASN A 138 12.76 2.23 16.17
CA ASN A 138 13.61 3.03 17.04
C ASN A 138 14.76 3.75 16.30
N ARG A 139 14.92 3.66 14.97
CA ARG A 139 16.07 4.29 14.30
C ARG A 139 15.93 5.81 14.23
N LEU A 140 14.73 6.31 13.95
CA LEU A 140 14.40 7.74 14.03
C LEU A 140 14.50 8.27 15.47
N GLU A 141 14.04 7.50 16.47
CA GLU A 141 14.23 7.85 17.88
C GLU A 141 15.70 7.83 18.30
N ARG A 142 16.50 6.86 17.82
CA ARG A 142 17.93 6.78 18.09
C ARG A 142 18.69 7.94 17.44
N MET A 143 18.35 8.33 16.21
CA MET A 143 18.92 9.51 15.56
C MET A 143 18.50 10.81 16.26
N SER A 144 17.23 10.94 16.65
CA SER A 144 16.75 12.08 17.44
C SER A 144 17.48 12.16 18.79
N ASN A 145 17.66 11.04 19.48
CA ASN A 145 18.41 10.97 20.74
C ASN A 145 19.92 11.20 20.55
N PHE A 146 20.50 10.76 19.43
CA PHE A 146 21.89 11.03 19.08
C PHE A 146 22.12 12.51 18.78
N LEU A 147 21.26 13.13 17.96
CA LEU A 147 21.28 14.57 17.66
C LEU A 147 21.05 15.42 18.91
N LYS A 148 20.08 15.06 19.76
CA LYS A 148 19.87 15.72 21.07
C LYS A 148 21.07 15.61 22.00
N ARG A 149 21.83 14.51 21.95
CA ARG A 149 23.07 14.33 22.73
C ARG A 149 24.25 15.09 22.14
N ALA A 150 24.33 15.18 20.81
CA ALA A 150 25.37 15.95 20.12
C ALA A 150 25.20 17.47 20.31
N LEU A 151 23.96 17.97 20.25
CA LEU A 151 23.63 19.39 20.45
C LEU A 151 23.69 19.87 21.91
N LYS A 152 23.77 18.97 22.89
CA LYS A 152 23.99 19.30 24.31
C LYS A 152 25.48 19.36 24.71
N LYS A 153 26.39 19.02 23.79
CA LYS A 153 27.84 19.00 24.02
C LYS A 153 28.61 20.05 23.21
N GLY A 154 27.92 20.95 22.52
CA GLY A 154 28.47 22.20 21.96
C GLY A 154 27.83 23.38 22.68
#